data_AF-A0A917MDS1-F1
#
_entry.id   AF-A0A917MDS1-F1
#
_cell.length_a   1.000
_cell.length_b   1.000
_cell.length_c   1.000
_cell.angle_alpha   90.00
_cell.angle_beta   90.00
_cell.angle_gamma   90.00
#
_symmetry.space_group_name_H-M   'P 1'
#
loop_
_entity.id
_entity.type
_entity.pdbx_description
1 polymer ?
#
loop_
_entity_poly.entity_id
_entity_poly.type
_entity_poly.pdbx_seq_one_letter_code
_entity_poly.pdbx_strand_id
1 'polypeptide(L)'
;MKKILSVIALTLICAITLTNASVAVKAATDDNRKEKKDSKTVVNQFWVYKGGGLPETSPSSYRAPEPEDEPCEGSNELCGINAPEGTPGQPQISPQLASKINTLDTEGDEVVLRN
;
A
#
# COMPACT_ATOMS: atom_id res chain seq x y z
N MET A 1 -37.13 41.80 -47.74
CA MET A 1 -37.71 41.27 -46.48
C MET A 1 -36.99 41.89 -45.30
N LYS A 2 -37.66 41.88 -44.15
CA LYS A 2 -37.47 42.67 -42.91
C LYS A 2 -36.02 42.78 -42.35
N LYS A 3 -35.77 43.95 -41.75
CA LYS A 3 -34.70 44.34 -40.81
C LYS A 3 -34.60 43.30 -39.66
N ILE A 4 -33.50 43.15 -38.92
CA ILE A 4 -33.14 43.94 -37.73
C ILE A 4 -31.72 43.53 -37.28
N LEU A 5 -30.86 44.53 -37.03
CA LEU A 5 -29.63 44.43 -36.24
C LEU A 5 -29.98 44.20 -34.76
N SER A 6 -29.36 43.24 -34.07
CA SER A 6 -29.42 43.18 -32.61
C SER A 6 -28.09 42.70 -32.02
N VAL A 7 -27.33 43.69 -31.55
CA VAL A 7 -26.14 43.59 -30.71
C VAL A 7 -26.61 43.46 -29.27
N ILE A 8 -26.27 42.37 -28.56
CA ILE A 8 -26.23 42.39 -27.08
C ILE A 8 -25.02 41.55 -26.63
N ALA A 9 -23.95 42.26 -26.32
CA ALA A 9 -22.86 41.79 -25.48
C ALA A 9 -23.39 41.65 -24.04
N LEU A 10 -23.12 40.52 -23.39
CA LEU A 10 -23.32 40.38 -21.96
C LEU A 10 -22.08 39.71 -21.36
N THR A 11 -21.06 40.53 -21.13
CA THR A 11 -19.89 40.21 -20.29
C THR A 11 -20.33 40.20 -18.84
N LEU A 12 -20.47 39.01 -18.27
CA LEU A 12 -20.73 38.81 -16.85
C LEU A 12 -19.40 38.98 -16.08
N ILE A 13 -19.17 40.20 -15.58
CA ILE A 13 -18.06 40.51 -14.69
C ILE A 13 -18.44 40.04 -13.28
N CYS A 14 -17.85 38.93 -12.83
CA CYS A 14 -17.95 38.49 -11.45
C CYS A 14 -16.93 39.27 -10.60
N ALA A 15 -17.34 40.44 -10.11
CA ALA A 15 -16.60 41.17 -9.09
C ALA A 15 -16.80 40.47 -7.74
N ILE A 16 -15.82 39.68 -7.31
CA ILE A 16 -15.76 39.17 -5.94
C ILE A 16 -14.78 40.07 -5.18
N THR A 17 -15.30 41.12 -4.56
CA THR A 17 -14.60 41.85 -3.49
C THR A 17 -14.82 41.10 -2.18
N LEU A 18 -13.82 40.36 -1.72
CA LEU A 18 -13.69 39.98 -0.31
C LEU A 18 -12.49 40.71 0.29
N THR A 19 -12.75 41.88 0.84
CA THR A 19 -11.96 42.43 1.95
C THR A 19 -12.38 41.69 3.21
N ASN A 20 -11.45 41.07 3.95
CA ASN A 20 -11.55 40.93 5.40
C ASN A 20 -10.20 40.63 6.06
N ALA A 21 -9.80 41.61 6.87
CA ALA A 21 -9.14 41.54 8.17
C ALA A 21 -7.92 40.61 8.37
N SER A 22 -6.78 41.27 8.56
CA SER A 22 -5.58 40.73 9.20
C SER A 22 -5.89 40.13 10.57
N VAL A 23 -5.77 38.81 10.72
CA VAL A 23 -5.65 38.15 12.02
C VAL A 23 -4.18 37.82 12.22
N ALA A 24 -3.55 38.53 13.16
CA ALA A 24 -2.24 38.19 13.69
C ALA A 24 -2.34 36.84 14.42
N VAL A 25 -1.77 35.78 13.85
CA VAL A 25 -1.57 34.52 14.57
C VAL A 25 -0.16 34.47 15.13
N LYS A 26 -0.16 34.43 16.45
CA LYS A 26 0.95 34.32 17.38
C LYS A 26 1.77 33.06 17.08
N ALA A 27 3.09 33.20 17.15
CA ALA A 27 4.05 32.11 17.08
C ALA A 27 3.71 30.98 18.06
N ALA A 28 3.73 29.75 17.56
CA ALA A 28 3.95 28.55 18.36
C ALA A 28 4.99 27.71 17.62
N THR A 29 6.18 27.65 18.21
CA THR A 29 7.23 26.68 17.92
C THR A 29 6.66 25.28 18.12
N ASP A 30 6.42 24.55 17.02
CA ASP A 30 6.08 23.14 17.10
C ASP A 30 7.37 22.32 16.96
N ASP A 31 7.78 21.82 18.11
CA ASP A 31 8.92 20.96 18.36
C ASP A 31 8.80 19.71 17.48
N ASN A 32 9.79 19.48 16.62
CA ASN A 32 9.89 18.27 15.80
C ASN A 32 10.16 17.07 16.72
N ARG A 33 9.10 16.56 17.36
CA ARG A 33 9.09 15.34 18.14
C ARG A 33 9.36 14.18 17.18
N LYS A 34 10.64 13.86 17.00
CA LYS A 34 11.10 12.55 16.52
C LYS A 34 10.51 11.50 17.44
N GLU A 35 9.37 10.94 17.06
CA GLU A 35 8.89 9.68 17.60
C GLU A 35 9.99 8.64 17.32
N LYS A 36 10.70 8.26 18.38
CA LYS A 36 11.49 7.04 18.40
C LYS A 36 10.50 5.91 18.18
N LYS A 37 10.38 5.48 16.94
CA LYS A 37 9.71 4.25 16.56
C LYS A 37 10.47 3.13 17.27
N ASP A 38 9.89 2.61 18.34
CA ASP A 38 10.33 1.36 18.97
C ASP A 38 10.48 0.33 17.84
N SER A 39 11.73 0.02 17.49
CA SER A 39 12.05 -1.11 16.62
C SER A 39 11.71 -2.38 17.40
N LYS A 40 10.44 -2.73 17.42
CA LYS A 40 10.01 -4.09 17.73
C LYS A 40 10.78 -4.99 16.77
N THR A 41 11.64 -5.86 17.29
CA THR A 41 12.27 -6.89 16.47
C THR A 41 11.16 -7.74 15.88
N VAL A 42 10.92 -7.56 14.60
CA VAL A 42 9.90 -8.27 13.84
C VAL A 42 10.52 -9.60 13.45
N VAL A 43 10.04 -10.70 14.05
CA VAL A 43 10.52 -12.05 13.74
C VAL A 43 9.78 -12.54 12.51
N ASN A 44 10.53 -12.79 11.44
CA ASN A 44 9.98 -13.45 10.25
C ASN A 44 9.83 -14.94 10.52
N GLN A 45 8.76 -15.52 9.99
CA GLN A 45 8.55 -16.96 9.95
C GLN A 45 8.16 -17.37 8.53
N PHE A 46 8.35 -18.65 8.23
CA PHE A 46 8.01 -19.20 6.94
C PHE A 46 6.49 -19.50 6.87
N TRP A 47 5.89 -19.13 5.74
CA TRP A 47 4.46 -19.34 5.46
C TRP A 47 4.28 -20.02 4.11
N VAL A 48 3.50 -21.10 4.08
CA VAL A 48 3.24 -21.89 2.88
C VAL A 48 2.05 -21.32 2.12
N TYR A 49 2.22 -21.13 0.81
CA TYR A 49 1.14 -20.70 -0.09
C TYR A 49 0.21 -21.88 -0.39
N LYS A 50 -1.09 -21.70 -0.10
CA LYS A 50 -2.12 -22.76 -0.24
C LYS A 50 -2.50 -23.05 -1.70
N GLY A 51 -2.20 -22.15 -2.63
CA GLY A 51 -2.72 -22.23 -4.00
C GLY A 51 -4.25 -22.10 -4.06
N GLY A 52 -4.86 -22.68 -5.11
CA GLY A 52 -6.32 -22.80 -5.20
C GLY A 52 -7.07 -21.55 -5.70
N GLY A 53 -6.39 -20.68 -6.47
CA GLY A 53 -7.02 -19.50 -7.09
C GLY A 53 -7.21 -18.31 -6.13
N LEU A 54 -6.61 -18.36 -4.94
CA LEU A 54 -6.56 -17.22 -4.03
C LEU A 54 -5.46 -16.24 -4.46
N PRO A 55 -5.68 -14.92 -4.32
CA PRO A 55 -4.66 -13.93 -4.63
C PRO A 55 -3.39 -14.18 -3.81
N GLU A 56 -2.24 -14.25 -4.47
CA GLU A 56 -0.95 -14.53 -3.83
C GLU A 56 -0.55 -13.46 -2.80
N THR A 57 -1.05 -12.24 -2.94
CA THR A 57 -0.78 -11.14 -2.00
C THR A 57 -1.78 -11.05 -0.85
N SER A 58 -2.72 -12.00 -0.73
CA SER A 58 -3.69 -12.04 0.37
C SER A 58 -3.13 -12.84 1.56
N PRO A 59 -3.11 -12.29 2.79
CA PRO A 59 -2.67 -13.02 3.98
C PRO A 59 -3.38 -14.37 4.19
N SER A 60 -4.66 -14.46 3.83
CA SER A 60 -5.47 -15.69 3.95
C SER A 60 -5.01 -16.83 3.03
N SER A 61 -4.23 -16.52 2.00
CA SER A 61 -3.67 -17.49 1.05
C SER A 61 -2.55 -18.33 1.63
N TYR A 62 -2.14 -18.04 2.86
CA TYR A 62 -1.01 -18.68 3.51
C TYR A 62 -1.41 -19.45 4.76
N ARG A 63 -0.61 -20.44 5.13
CA ARG A 63 -0.68 -21.15 6.42
C ARG A 63 0.71 -21.39 6.99
N ALA A 64 0.75 -21.75 8.28
CA ALA A 64 1.96 -22.27 8.88
C ALA A 64 2.36 -23.60 8.19
N PRO A 65 3.67 -23.88 8.11
CA PRO A 65 4.17 -25.13 7.53
C PRO A 65 3.74 -26.34 8.37
N GLU A 66 3.42 -27.42 7.68
CA GLU A 66 3.03 -28.71 8.21
C GLU A 66 4.08 -29.77 7.82
N PRO A 67 4.23 -30.87 8.58
CA PRO A 67 5.27 -31.88 8.30
C PRO A 67 5.16 -32.57 6.93
N GLU A 68 3.98 -32.50 6.33
CA GLU A 68 3.62 -33.10 5.04
C GLU A 68 3.82 -32.15 3.85
N ASP A 69 4.26 -30.92 4.09
CA ASP A 69 4.53 -29.98 3.01
C ASP A 69 5.72 -30.42 2.16
N GLU A 70 5.55 -30.33 0.85
CA GLU A 70 6.65 -30.51 -0.09
C GLU A 70 7.70 -29.42 0.12
N PRO A 71 9.00 -29.76 -0.02
CA PRO A 71 10.06 -28.78 0.11
C PRO A 71 9.93 -27.69 -0.95
N CYS A 72 10.08 -26.43 -0.52
CA CYS A 72 10.11 -25.27 -1.40
C CYS A 72 11.47 -25.14 -2.08
N GLU A 73 11.75 -26.06 -3.01
CA GLU A 73 12.97 -26.08 -3.81
C GLU A 73 12.60 -25.94 -5.30
N GLY A 74 12.83 -24.75 -5.86
CA GLY A 74 12.64 -24.52 -7.29
C GLY A 74 12.69 -23.05 -7.70
N SER A 75 12.25 -22.75 -8.93
CA SER A 75 12.35 -21.41 -9.53
C SER A 75 11.12 -20.94 -10.30
N ASN A 76 10.03 -21.72 -10.30
CA ASN A 76 8.95 -21.54 -11.28
C ASN A 76 7.69 -20.94 -10.66
N GLU A 77 7.30 -21.43 -9.48
CA GLU A 77 6.03 -21.09 -8.85
C GLU A 77 6.21 -20.67 -7.40
N LEU A 78 5.32 -19.81 -6.91
CA LEU A 78 5.31 -19.41 -5.51
C LEU A 78 5.05 -20.63 -4.61
N CYS A 79 6.00 -20.90 -3.72
CA CYS A 79 5.85 -21.94 -2.69
C CYS A 79 5.44 -21.33 -1.34
N GLY A 80 6.06 -20.22 -0.98
CA GLY A 80 5.81 -19.56 0.29
C GLY A 80 6.54 -18.24 0.45
N ILE A 81 6.40 -17.63 1.62
CA ILE A 81 7.02 -16.36 1.97
C ILE A 81 7.63 -16.39 3.36
N ASN A 82 8.70 -15.63 3.56
CA ASN A 82 9.22 -15.31 4.88
C ASN A 82 8.69 -13.93 5.29
N ALA A 83 7.77 -13.92 6.25
CA ALA A 83 7.08 -12.73 6.69
C ALA A 83 6.76 -12.82 8.18
N PRO A 84 6.65 -11.68 8.87
CA PRO A 84 6.19 -11.71 10.25
C PRO A 84 4.71 -12.04 10.33
N GLU A 85 4.25 -12.42 11.52
CA GLU A 85 2.82 -12.54 11.77
C GLU A 85 2.15 -11.17 11.81
N GLY A 86 1.03 -11.02 11.08
CA GLY A 86 0.22 -9.80 11.10
C GLY A 86 -1.00 -9.95 12.01
N THR A 87 -1.82 -10.94 11.72
CA THR A 87 -2.95 -11.39 12.55
C THR A 87 -2.75 -12.86 12.92
N PRO A 88 -3.37 -13.36 14.01
CA PRO A 88 -3.23 -14.75 14.44
C PRO A 88 -3.36 -15.76 13.29
N GLY A 89 -2.29 -16.49 13.01
CA GLY A 89 -2.23 -17.52 11.97
C GLY A 89 -2.15 -17.00 10.53
N GLN A 90 -1.77 -15.73 10.31
CA GLN A 90 -1.57 -15.16 8.97
C GLN A 90 -0.34 -14.24 8.88
N PRO A 91 0.36 -14.22 7.74
CA PRO A 91 1.48 -13.32 7.51
C PRO A 91 1.02 -11.86 7.40
N GLN A 92 1.89 -10.95 7.82
CA GLN A 92 1.78 -9.54 7.44
C GLN A 92 2.42 -9.36 6.06
N ILE A 93 1.60 -9.06 5.07
CA ILE A 93 2.09 -8.76 3.72
C ILE A 93 2.21 -7.24 3.58
N SER A 94 3.47 -6.76 3.59
CA SER A 94 3.76 -5.35 3.31
C SER A 94 3.59 -5.05 1.82
N PRO A 95 3.43 -3.78 1.41
CA PRO A 95 3.41 -3.42 -0.01
C PRO A 95 4.68 -3.82 -0.77
N GLN A 96 5.84 -3.82 -0.11
CA GLN A 96 7.11 -4.26 -0.68
C GLN A 96 7.10 -5.77 -0.93
N LEU A 97 6.66 -6.55 0.06
CA LEU A 97 6.54 -8.00 -0.08
C LEU A 97 5.50 -8.38 -1.14
N ALA A 98 4.36 -7.69 -1.19
CA ALA A 98 3.37 -7.89 -2.23
C ALA A 98 3.95 -7.66 -3.64
N SER A 99 4.81 -6.65 -3.80
CA SER A 99 5.51 -6.43 -5.07
C SER A 99 6.42 -7.61 -5.43
N LYS A 100 7.20 -8.11 -4.46
CA LYS A 100 8.09 -9.25 -4.68
C LYS A 100 7.34 -10.53 -5.02
N ILE A 101 6.23 -10.79 -4.34
CA ILE A 101 5.34 -11.93 -4.64
C ILE A 101 4.88 -11.85 -6.10
N ASN A 102 4.35 -10.69 -6.53
CA ASN A 102 3.84 -10.52 -7.90
C ASN A 102 4.91 -10.67 -8.99
N THR A 103 6.18 -10.42 -8.67
CA THR A 103 7.30 -10.55 -9.62
C THR A 103 8.12 -11.82 -9.41
N LEU A 104 7.74 -12.67 -8.46
CA LEU A 104 8.52 -13.82 -7.98
C LEU A 104 9.99 -13.44 -7.67
N ASP A 105 10.18 -12.26 -7.08
CA ASP A 105 11.50 -11.73 -6.73
C ASP A 105 12.00 -12.38 -5.44
N THR A 106 13.02 -13.23 -5.58
CA THR A 106 13.66 -13.97 -4.49
C THR A 106 14.82 -13.22 -3.84
N GLU A 107 15.10 -11.97 -4.22
CA GLU A 107 16.13 -11.17 -3.56
C GLU A 107 15.76 -10.94 -2.08
N GLY A 108 16.61 -11.40 -1.15
CA GLY A 108 16.42 -11.21 0.29
C GLY A 108 15.55 -12.24 0.99
N ASP A 109 15.38 -13.43 0.40
CA ASP A 109 14.77 -14.63 1.02
C ASP A 109 13.29 -14.47 1.43
N GLU A 110 12.63 -13.37 1.09
CA GLU A 110 11.23 -13.12 1.47
C GLU A 110 10.21 -13.92 0.63
N VAL A 111 10.58 -14.28 -0.59
CA VAL A 111 9.78 -15.10 -1.52
C VAL A 111 10.53 -16.38 -1.79
N VAL A 112 9.87 -17.52 -1.62
CA VAL A 112 10.45 -18.86 -1.82
C VAL A 112 9.65 -19.58 -2.90
N LEU A 113 10.36 -20.15 -3.87
CA LEU A 113 9.78 -20.78 -5.05
C LEU A 113 9.87 -22.31 -5.00
N ARG A 114 9.01 -22.98 -5.75
CA ARG A 114 9.04 -24.42 -6.05
C ARG A 114 9.04 -24.64 -7.56
N ASN A 115 9.29 -25.90 -7.95
CA ASN A 115 9.35 -26.32 -9.35
C ASN A 115 7.99 -26.65 -9.94
#